data_AF-A0A532AZ71-F1
#
_entry.id   AF-A0A532AZ71-F1
#
_cell.length_a   1.000
_cell.length_b   1.000
_cell.length_c   1.000
_cell.angle_alpha   90.00
_cell.angle_beta   90.00
_cell.angle_gamma   90.00
#
_symmetry.space_group_name_H-M   'P 1'
#
loop_
_entity.id
_entity.type
_entity.pdbx_description
1 polymer ?
#
loop_
_entity_poly.entity_id
_entity_poly.type
_entity_poly.pdbx_seq_one_letter_code
_entity_poly.pdbx_strand_id
1 'polypeptide(L)' 'MAHNTEALFRDDAYLRTADAMVVAINDRGGIILDRTIFYA' A
#
# COMPACT_ATOMS: atom_id res chain seq x y z
N MET A 1 -13.50 6.57 8.00
CA MET A 1 -12.75 5.41 8.52
C MET A 1 -11.32 5.54 8.02
N ALA A 2 -10.31 5.42 8.88
CA ALA A 2 -8.92 5.44 8.42
C ALA A 2 -8.61 4.09 7.76
N HIS A 3 -8.13 4.11 6.52
CA HIS A 3 -7.62 2.91 5.87
C HIS A 3 -6.23 2.62 6.43
N ASN A 4 -6.00 1.41 6.96
CA ASN A 4 -4.68 0.96 7.36
C ASN A 4 -4.03 0.25 6.17
N THR A 5 -2.78 0.58 5.88
CA THR A 5 -2.00 -0.04 4.80
C THR A 5 -0.92 -0.94 5.41
N GLU A 6 -0.94 -2.22 5.06
CA GLU A 6 0.08 -3.19 5.47
C GLU A 6 1.42 -2.92 4.76
N ALA A 7 2.50 -2.86 5.54
CA ALA A 7 3.85 -2.55 5.06
C ALA A 7 4.65 -3.83 4.83
N LEU A 8 4.52 -4.44 3.65
CA LEU A 8 5.11 -5.74 3.31
C LEU A 8 6.65 -5.75 3.39
N PHE A 9 7.28 -4.60 3.16
CA PHE A 9 8.75 -4.45 3.24
C PHE A 9 9.32 -4.69 4.64
N ARG A 10 8.48 -4.66 5.70
CA ARG A 10 8.93 -4.97 7.07
C ARG A 10 9.18 -6.46 7.28
N ASP A 11 8.44 -7.29 6.54
CA ASP A 11 8.53 -8.75 6.63
C ASP A 11 9.56 -9.30 5.63
N ASP A 12 9.59 -8.75 4.41
CA ASP A 12 10.59 -9.07 3.40
C ASP A 12 11.06 -7.82 2.64
N ALA A 13 12.25 -7.34 3.00
CA ALA A 13 12.88 -6.17 2.39
C ALA A 13 13.31 -6.40 0.92
N TYR A 14 13.36 -7.66 0.46
CA TYR A 14 13.74 -8.02 -0.92
C TYR A 14 12.53 -8.34 -1.81
N LEU A 15 11.30 -8.23 -1.29
CA LEU A 15 10.08 -8.44 -2.07
C LEU A 15 9.94 -7.34 -3.15
N ARG A 16 9.93 -7.75 -4.41
CA ARG A 16 9.95 -6.83 -5.56
C ARG A 16 8.59 -6.57 -6.20
N THR A 17 7.60 -7.42 -5.94
CA THR A 17 6.27 -7.37 -6.55
C THR A 17 5.23 -7.88 -5.55
N ALA A 18 4.08 -7.24 -5.49
CA ALA A 18 2.92 -7.71 -4.72
C ALA A 18 1.62 -7.26 -5.39
N ASP A 19 0.60 -8.12 -5.35
CA ASP A 19 -0.78 -7.70 -5.66
C ASP A 19 -1.30 -6.81 -4.54
N ALA A 20 -2.15 -5.83 -4.83
CA ALA A 20 -2.81 -5.01 -3.83
C ALA A 20 -4.18 -4.55 -4.33
N MET A 21 -5.09 -4.25 -3.40
CA MET A 21 -6.40 -3.70 -3.71
C MET A 21 -6.39 -2.18 -3.56
N VAL A 22 -6.93 -1.48 -4.56
CA VAL A 22 -7.25 -0.06 -4.42
C VAL A 22 -8.47 0.07 -3.50
N VAL A 23 -8.25 0.63 -2.32
CA VAL A 23 -9.32 0.80 -1.31
C VAL A 23 -9.94 2.19 -1.34
N ALA A 24 -9.22 3.18 -1.87
CA ALA A 24 -9.72 4.54 -2.05
C ALA A 24 -8.86 5.36 -3.02
N ILE A 25 -9.42 6.45 -3.53
CA ILE A 25 -8.73 7.52 -4.25
C ILE A 25 -9.00 8.82 -3.49
N ASN A 26 -7.96 9.58 -3.15
CA ASN A 26 -8.10 10.85 -2.43
C ASN A 26 -8.41 12.02 -3.39
N ASP A 27 -8.74 13.19 -2.82
CA ASP A 27 -9.13 14.39 -3.59
C ASP A 27 -8.04 14.94 -4.53
N ARG A 28 -6.78 14.53 -4.32
CA ARG A 28 -5.63 14.90 -5.16
C ARG A 28 -5.32 13.84 -6.23
N GLY A 29 -6.14 12.79 -6.33
CA GLY A 29 -5.93 11.66 -7.24
C GLY A 29 -4.95 10.60 -6.73
N GLY A 30 -4.56 10.66 -5.46
CA GLY A 30 -3.68 9.66 -4.84
C GLY A 30 -4.40 8.33 -4.60
N ILE A 31 -3.75 7.23 -4.96
CA ILE A 31 -4.25 5.86 -4.79
C ILE A 31 -3.90 5.37 -3.39
N ILE A 32 -4.89 4.87 -2.66
CA ILE A 32 -4.73 4.26 -1.35
C ILE A 32 -4.89 2.75 -1.51
N LEU A 33 -3.90 1.99 -1.04
CA LEU A 33 -3.84 0.54 -1.12
C LEU A 33 -4.04 -0.10 0.26
N ASP A 34 -4.52 -1.33 0.28
CA ASP A 34 -4.62 -2.17 1.49
C ASP A 34 -3.23 -2.65 1.97
N ARG A 35 -2.29 -2.87 1.05
CA ARG A 35 -0.90 -3.27 1.33
C ARG A 35 0.08 -2.72 0.30
N THR A 36 1.35 -2.60 0.66
CA THR A 36 2.35 -2.01 -0.22
C THR A 36 3.77 -2.53 0.04
N ILE A 37 4.56 -2.61 -1.03
CA ILE A 37 6.03 -2.79 -0.97
C ILE A 37 6.78 -1.44 -1.00
N PHE A 38 6.08 -0.34 -1.28
CA PHE A 38 6.67 0.99 -1.32
C PHE A 38 6.90 1.55 0.09
N TYR A 39 8.06 2.17 0.29
CA TYR A 39 8.37 2.96 1.48
C TYR A 39 7.91 4.41 1.28
N ALA A 40 7.29 5.01 2.30
CA ALA A 40 6.69 6.34 2.28
C ALA A 40 7.23 7.23 3.42
#